data_AF-A0A378JK06-F1
#
_entry.id   AF-A0A378JK06-F1
#
_cell.length_a   1.000
_cell.length_b   1.000
_cell.length_c   1.000
_cell.angle_alpha   90.00
_cell.angle_beta   90.00
_cell.angle_gamma   90.00
#
_symmetry.space_group_name_H-M   'P 1'
#
loop_
_entity.id
_entity.type
_entity.pdbx_description
1 polymer ?
#
loop_
_entity_poly.entity_id
_entity_poly.type
_entity_poly.pdbx_seq_one_letter_code
_entity_poly.pdbx_strand_id
1 'polypeptide(L)'
;MIIREIDNPGQGNCAFYAFAIGFIDIVKHEIAKKGVSATFQKLQNLSIQALGLTADSFPIKLNEINAFDFSNQSISVLNKIQYCFRHIIYTHRKAELFDKPLNSPDEFPPTAFIDFTEMVHCFAKNDSTDNHYNGLINSSAAREYAIEVANKIKTLRQRMERLSRWYPENVQDKRYNDVRRRYMFNNFDEPINRLILEAFKADVYLKTESAIQLKSDSRIVDAMQDITVNYRWGTHRDLDDLANIFEINLNTMNYGDNNYLYGSANIANRPSITLNNRNNGHWTTNLTFLGHFKGQQYDVFTKNSILTKDEIKNILLTYTSGWKSLITPRHHLQKAKELIKACNSGEQTILDIIRTLNEYRHDTEFASNSSFKKRLDYILARANYSFSLGEQAMNDFADNITAQI
;
A
#
# COMPACT_ATOMS: atom_id res chain seq x y z
N MET A 1 3.88 17.14 -13.44
CA MET A 1 3.93 15.96 -12.55
C MET A 1 3.94 14.73 -13.45
N ILE A 2 4.94 13.87 -13.31
CA ILE A 2 5.03 12.59 -14.01
C ILE A 2 4.71 11.51 -12.99
N ILE A 3 3.74 10.66 -13.30
CA ILE A 3 3.54 9.42 -12.55
C ILE A 3 4.41 8.37 -13.24
N ARG A 4 5.32 7.76 -12.49
CA ARG A 4 6.17 6.68 -12.99
C ARG A 4 5.78 5.40 -12.27
N GLU A 5 5.50 4.39 -13.09
CA GLU A 5 5.31 3.04 -12.61
C GLU A 5 6.66 2.43 -12.21
N ILE A 6 6.70 1.91 -11.00
CA ILE A 6 7.83 1.20 -10.41
C ILE A 6 7.44 -0.27 -10.38
N ASP A 7 8.09 -1.04 -11.26
CA ASP A 7 7.99 -2.49 -11.28
C ASP A 7 8.76 -3.10 -10.10
N ASN A 8 8.58 -4.39 -9.81
CA ASN A 8 9.28 -5.09 -8.72
C ASN A 8 9.74 -6.49 -9.16
N PRO A 9 10.62 -7.16 -8.37
CA PRO A 9 11.18 -8.46 -8.73
C PRO A 9 10.16 -9.60 -8.90
N GLY A 10 8.90 -9.43 -8.47
CA GLY A 10 7.82 -10.39 -8.67
C GLY A 10 7.92 -11.65 -7.82
N GLN A 11 7.77 -12.82 -8.47
CA GLN A 11 7.88 -14.17 -7.88
C GLN A 11 6.76 -14.58 -6.91
N GLY A 12 5.56 -14.02 -7.04
CA GLY A 12 4.43 -14.31 -6.15
C GLY A 12 4.36 -13.40 -4.91
N ASN A 13 5.37 -12.55 -4.69
CA ASN A 13 5.36 -11.50 -3.67
C ASN A 13 4.99 -10.10 -4.21
N CYS A 14 4.61 -10.00 -5.50
CA CYS A 14 4.46 -8.73 -6.21
C CYS A 14 3.51 -7.74 -5.51
N ALA A 15 2.38 -8.21 -4.96
CA ALA A 15 1.44 -7.38 -4.22
C ALA A 15 2.10 -6.70 -2.99
N PHE A 16 2.77 -7.51 -2.15
CA PHE A 16 3.44 -7.01 -0.95
C PHE A 16 4.66 -6.16 -1.28
N TYR A 17 5.40 -6.47 -2.35
CA TYR A 17 6.48 -5.62 -2.83
C TYR A 17 5.98 -4.28 -3.35
N ALA A 18 4.89 -4.26 -4.11
CA ALA A 18 4.29 -3.03 -4.58
C ALA A 18 3.83 -2.17 -3.38
N PHE A 19 3.15 -2.76 -2.39
CA PHE A 19 2.81 -2.03 -1.16
C PHE A 19 4.08 -1.54 -0.43
N ALA A 20 5.11 -2.38 -0.31
CA ALA A 20 6.37 -2.04 0.35
C ALA A 20 7.08 -0.87 -0.34
N ILE A 21 7.06 -0.80 -1.67
CA ILE A 21 7.66 0.32 -2.42
C ILE A 21 6.94 1.63 -2.11
N GLY A 22 5.60 1.64 -2.12
CA GLY A 22 4.82 2.82 -1.73
C GLY A 22 5.02 3.18 -0.26
N PHE A 23 5.12 2.18 0.62
CA PHE A 23 5.40 2.38 2.04
C PHE A 23 6.80 2.99 2.28
N ILE A 24 7.82 2.48 1.60
CA ILE A 24 9.18 3.03 1.62
C ILE A 24 9.18 4.49 1.16
N ASP A 25 8.40 4.82 0.14
CA ASP A 25 8.26 6.19 -0.35
C ASP A 25 7.77 7.14 0.75
N ILE A 26 6.67 6.77 1.43
CA ILE A 26 6.13 7.52 2.57
C ILE A 26 7.19 7.71 3.65
N VAL A 27 7.86 6.63 4.05
CA VAL A 27 8.91 6.67 5.08
C VAL A 27 10.05 7.62 4.69
N LYS A 28 10.52 7.57 3.43
CA LYS A 28 11.57 8.46 2.93
C LYS A 28 11.14 9.92 2.98
N HIS A 29 9.90 10.24 2.61
CA HIS A 29 9.34 11.59 2.73
C HIS A 29 9.27 12.07 4.19
N GLU A 30 8.87 11.21 5.13
CA GLU A 30 8.82 11.55 6.55
C GLU A 30 10.21 11.82 7.14
N ILE A 31 11.19 10.93 6.88
CA ILE A 31 12.58 11.10 7.33
C ILE A 31 13.16 12.39 6.78
N ALA A 32 12.96 12.66 5.49
CA ALA A 32 13.51 13.84 4.86
C ALA A 32 12.95 15.14 5.46
N LYS A 33 11.72 15.11 6.00
CA LYS A 33 11.07 16.26 6.63
C LYS A 33 11.42 16.43 8.11
N LYS A 34 11.48 15.33 8.87
CA LYS A 34 11.54 15.38 10.35
C LYS A 34 12.76 14.66 10.95
N GLY A 35 13.58 14.01 10.14
CA GLY A 35 14.66 13.12 10.58
C GLY A 35 14.17 11.78 11.15
N VAL A 36 12.86 11.60 11.31
CA VAL A 36 12.21 10.42 11.88
C VAL A 36 10.97 10.06 11.06
N SER A 37 10.51 8.80 11.15
CA SER A 37 9.30 8.33 10.48
C SER A 37 8.37 7.61 11.45
N ALA A 38 7.17 8.17 11.63
CA ALA A 38 6.12 7.55 12.42
C ALA A 38 5.61 6.27 11.74
N THR A 39 5.56 6.28 10.41
CA THR A 39 5.18 5.13 9.60
C THR A 39 6.15 3.97 9.80
N PHE A 40 7.47 4.22 9.82
CA PHE A 40 8.48 3.20 10.14
C PHE A 40 8.39 2.71 11.58
N GLN A 41 8.19 3.60 12.56
CA GLN A 41 8.02 3.20 13.96
C GLN A 41 6.80 2.27 14.13
N LYS A 42 5.70 2.55 13.42
CA LYS A 42 4.50 1.70 13.40
C LYS A 42 4.81 0.32 12.83
N LEU A 43 5.55 0.24 11.71
CA LEU A 43 6.01 -1.05 11.18
C LEU A 43 6.86 -1.80 12.21
N GLN A 44 7.82 -1.14 12.85
CA GLN A 44 8.68 -1.78 13.85
C GLN A 44 7.85 -2.36 15.00
N ASN A 45 6.97 -1.55 15.61
CA ASN A 45 6.16 -1.96 16.74
C ASN A 45 5.22 -3.13 16.40
N LEU A 46 4.51 -3.04 15.27
CA LEU A 46 3.60 -4.10 14.83
C LEU A 46 4.36 -5.38 14.46
N SER A 47 5.53 -5.28 13.84
CA SER A 47 6.36 -6.44 13.50
C SER A 47 6.90 -7.13 14.75
N ILE A 48 7.36 -6.37 15.74
CA ILE A 48 7.85 -6.88 17.02
C ILE A 48 6.75 -7.70 17.69
N GLN A 49 5.54 -7.17 17.75
CA GLN A 49 4.38 -7.88 18.30
C GLN A 49 4.02 -9.13 17.49
N ALA A 50 3.90 -9.00 16.17
CA ALA A 50 3.45 -10.08 15.30
C ALA A 50 4.45 -11.26 15.19
N LEU A 51 5.75 -10.98 15.36
CA LEU A 51 6.83 -11.95 15.25
C LEU A 51 7.39 -12.40 16.62
N GLY A 52 6.91 -11.81 17.73
CA GLY A 52 7.44 -12.10 19.06
C GLY A 52 8.92 -11.71 19.22
N LEU A 53 9.33 -10.61 18.59
CA LEU A 53 10.73 -10.14 18.62
C LEU A 53 10.97 -9.18 19.80
N THR A 54 12.24 -8.88 20.04
CA THR A 54 12.65 -7.70 20.82
C THR A 54 13.00 -6.55 19.89
N ALA A 55 13.08 -5.32 20.42
CA ALA A 55 13.45 -4.15 19.62
C ALA A 55 14.79 -4.31 18.90
N ASP A 56 15.79 -4.89 19.57
CA ASP A 56 17.13 -5.13 19.03
C ASP A 56 17.17 -6.23 17.95
N SER A 57 16.14 -7.08 17.91
CA SER A 57 16.02 -8.18 16.94
C SER A 57 15.19 -7.81 15.71
N PHE A 58 14.69 -6.57 15.61
CA PHE A 58 13.93 -6.14 14.45
C PHE A 58 14.81 -6.13 13.18
N PRO A 59 14.42 -6.84 12.10
CA PRO A 59 15.35 -7.16 11.00
C PRO A 59 15.63 -6.03 10.01
N ILE A 60 14.91 -4.91 10.13
CA ILE A 60 14.96 -3.80 9.17
C ILE A 60 15.51 -2.57 9.87
N LYS A 61 16.61 -2.01 9.37
CA LYS A 61 17.13 -0.74 9.87
C LYS A 61 16.58 0.43 9.06
N LEU A 62 16.35 1.57 9.72
CA LEU A 62 15.84 2.79 9.07
C LEU A 62 16.75 3.27 7.92
N ASN A 63 18.07 3.11 8.06
CA ASN A 63 19.02 3.48 7.01
C ASN A 63 18.92 2.59 5.76
N GLU A 64 18.52 1.32 5.89
CA GLU A 64 18.24 0.44 4.74
C GLU A 64 17.04 0.96 3.92
N ILE A 65 16.00 1.46 4.61
CA ILE A 65 14.83 2.08 3.96
C ILE A 65 15.23 3.39 3.29
N ASN A 66 15.98 4.25 3.99
CA ASN A 66 16.41 5.54 3.47
C ASN A 66 17.31 5.41 2.22
N ALA A 67 18.16 4.38 2.20
CA ALA A 67 19.06 4.09 1.09
C ALA A 67 18.41 3.31 -0.07
N PHE A 68 17.14 2.93 0.04
CA PHE A 68 16.46 2.14 -0.99
C PHE A 68 16.37 2.90 -2.32
N ASP A 69 16.88 2.32 -3.40
CA ASP A 69 16.79 2.86 -4.77
C ASP A 69 15.65 2.17 -5.52
N PHE A 70 14.65 2.94 -5.95
CA PHE A 70 13.48 2.41 -6.66
C PHE A 70 13.82 1.84 -8.05
N SER A 71 14.92 2.27 -8.65
CA SER A 71 15.41 1.75 -9.95
C SER A 71 16.34 0.55 -9.79
N ASN A 72 17.01 0.42 -8.64
CA ASN A 72 17.89 -0.70 -8.31
C ASN A 72 17.54 -1.26 -6.93
N GLN A 73 16.41 -1.98 -6.89
CA GLN A 73 15.75 -2.34 -5.65
C GLN A 73 16.52 -3.39 -4.86
N SER A 74 16.67 -3.17 -3.55
CA SER A 74 17.20 -4.18 -2.65
C SER A 74 16.14 -5.26 -2.38
N ILE A 75 16.29 -6.42 -3.03
CA ILE A 75 15.42 -7.59 -2.84
C ILE A 75 15.41 -8.01 -1.36
N SER A 76 16.55 -7.91 -0.67
CA SER A 76 16.65 -8.25 0.76
C SER A 76 15.74 -7.36 1.62
N VAL A 77 15.73 -6.05 1.37
CA VAL A 77 14.85 -5.11 2.09
C VAL A 77 13.38 -5.40 1.81
N LEU A 78 13.02 -5.62 0.54
CA LEU A 78 11.65 -5.98 0.16
C LEU A 78 11.20 -7.29 0.81
N ASN A 79 12.07 -8.31 0.84
CA ASN A 79 11.80 -9.59 1.50
C ASN A 79 11.54 -9.45 2.99
N LYS A 80 12.32 -8.63 3.70
CA LYS A 80 12.11 -8.37 5.13
C LYS A 80 10.77 -7.65 5.37
N ILE A 81 10.45 -6.64 4.57
CA ILE A 81 9.21 -5.86 4.72
C ILE A 81 7.98 -6.72 4.42
N GLN A 82 7.97 -7.47 3.32
CA GLN A 82 6.82 -8.31 2.98
C GLN A 82 6.58 -9.40 4.05
N TYR A 83 7.66 -9.96 4.60
CA TYR A 83 7.57 -10.92 5.70
C TYR A 83 6.89 -10.30 6.91
N CYS A 84 7.33 -9.09 7.32
CA CYS A 84 6.69 -8.33 8.39
C CYS A 84 5.21 -8.07 8.09
N PHE A 85 4.86 -7.58 6.90
CA PHE A 85 3.48 -7.32 6.49
C PHE A 85 2.58 -8.54 6.60
N ARG A 86 3.01 -9.70 6.10
CA ARG A 86 2.23 -10.93 6.17
C ARG A 86 1.92 -11.37 7.60
N HIS A 87 2.91 -11.29 8.49
CA HIS A 87 2.72 -11.64 9.90
C HIS A 87 1.86 -10.61 10.65
N ILE A 88 1.97 -9.33 10.29
CA ILE A 88 1.09 -8.27 10.79
C ILE A 88 -0.36 -8.54 10.37
N ILE A 89 -0.63 -8.87 9.11
CA ILE A 89 -1.97 -9.23 8.63
C ILE A 89 -2.48 -10.47 9.37
N TYR A 90 -1.67 -11.52 9.52
CA TYR A 90 -2.06 -12.72 10.26
C TYR A 90 -2.50 -12.39 11.69
N THR A 91 -1.71 -11.58 12.39
CA THR A 91 -2.01 -11.14 13.76
C THR A 91 -3.27 -10.27 13.81
N HIS A 92 -3.42 -9.36 12.86
CA HIS A 92 -4.60 -8.51 12.72
C HIS A 92 -5.87 -9.34 12.52
N ARG A 93 -5.89 -10.25 11.55
CA ARG A 93 -7.03 -11.13 11.26
C ARG A 93 -7.38 -12.05 12.43
N LYS A 94 -6.41 -12.45 13.25
CA LYS A 94 -6.68 -13.18 14.50
C LYS A 94 -7.36 -12.30 15.55
N ALA A 95 -6.96 -11.03 15.67
CA ALA A 95 -7.62 -10.08 16.55
C ALA A 95 -9.05 -9.79 16.11
N GLU A 96 -9.32 -9.73 14.80
CA GLU A 96 -10.67 -9.56 14.24
C GLU A 96 -11.67 -10.60 14.76
N LEU A 97 -11.24 -11.84 15.03
CA LEU A 97 -12.12 -12.89 15.58
C LEU A 97 -12.70 -12.53 16.96
N PHE A 98 -12.06 -11.62 17.69
CA PHE A 98 -12.55 -11.10 18.96
C PHE A 98 -13.22 -9.74 18.82
N ASP A 99 -12.63 -8.88 17.98
CA ASP A 99 -13.00 -7.47 17.90
C ASP A 99 -14.20 -7.22 16.99
N LYS A 100 -14.45 -8.10 16.00
CA LYS A 100 -15.53 -7.92 15.02
C LYS A 100 -16.71 -8.87 15.29
N PRO A 101 -17.95 -8.36 15.22
CA PRO A 101 -19.13 -9.19 15.31
C PRO A 101 -19.27 -10.10 14.08
N LEU A 102 -19.69 -11.34 14.29
CA LEU A 102 -19.94 -12.28 13.19
C LEU A 102 -21.22 -11.98 12.40
N ASN A 103 -22.21 -11.34 13.06
CA ASN A 103 -23.54 -11.07 12.52
C ASN A 103 -23.97 -9.61 12.81
N SER A 104 -23.16 -8.63 12.42
CA SER A 104 -23.59 -7.22 12.46
C SER A 104 -24.05 -6.75 11.09
N PRO A 105 -25.18 -6.05 10.98
CA PRO A 105 -25.58 -5.39 9.73
C PRO A 105 -24.70 -4.18 9.39
N ASP A 106 -24.05 -3.59 10.40
CA ASP A 106 -23.33 -2.31 10.29
C ASP A 106 -21.81 -2.46 10.22
N GLU A 107 -21.29 -3.67 10.47
CA GLU A 107 -19.85 -3.96 10.48
C GLU A 107 -19.53 -5.20 9.65
N PHE A 108 -18.43 -5.13 8.89
CA PHE A 108 -17.94 -6.28 8.16
C PHE A 108 -17.45 -7.36 9.13
N PRO A 109 -17.82 -8.64 8.94
CA PRO A 109 -17.37 -9.71 9.82
C PRO A 109 -15.87 -9.98 9.65
N PRO A 110 -15.26 -10.77 10.55
CA PRO A 110 -13.87 -11.21 10.43
C PRO A 110 -13.60 -11.87 9.08
N THR A 111 -12.41 -11.63 8.51
CA THR A 111 -12.03 -12.15 7.19
C THR A 111 -12.18 -13.68 7.10
N ALA A 112 -11.76 -14.41 8.14
CA ALA A 112 -11.87 -15.86 8.17
C ALA A 112 -13.33 -16.37 8.12
N PHE A 113 -14.28 -15.60 8.65
CA PHE A 113 -15.70 -15.98 8.59
C PHE A 113 -16.26 -15.81 7.16
N ILE A 114 -15.88 -14.73 6.48
CA ILE A 114 -16.23 -14.49 5.07
C ILE A 114 -15.69 -15.63 4.21
N ASP A 115 -14.40 -15.93 4.34
CA ASP A 115 -13.72 -16.95 3.55
C ASP A 115 -14.32 -18.34 3.81
N PHE A 116 -14.58 -18.69 5.07
CA PHE A 116 -15.21 -19.97 5.40
C PHE A 116 -16.63 -20.08 4.83
N THR A 117 -17.42 -19.02 4.94
CA THR A 117 -18.79 -18.98 4.42
C THR A 117 -18.83 -19.15 2.91
N GLU A 118 -17.91 -18.48 2.19
CA GLU A 118 -17.75 -18.63 0.75
C GLU A 118 -17.43 -20.07 0.36
N MET A 119 -16.42 -20.70 0.99
CA MET A 119 -16.04 -22.10 0.73
C MET A 119 -17.23 -23.04 0.89
N VAL A 120 -17.96 -22.93 2.01
CA VAL A 120 -19.13 -23.77 2.29
C VAL A 120 -20.20 -23.59 1.20
N HIS A 121 -20.44 -22.36 0.75
CA HIS A 121 -21.41 -22.09 -0.31
C HIS A 121 -20.97 -22.63 -1.68
N CYS A 122 -19.70 -22.49 -2.06
CA CYS A 122 -19.17 -23.06 -3.31
C CYS A 122 -19.33 -24.58 -3.31
N PHE A 123 -18.87 -25.26 -2.26
CA PHE A 123 -18.98 -26.71 -2.17
C PHE A 123 -20.41 -27.23 -2.14
N ALA A 124 -21.33 -26.51 -1.50
CA ALA A 124 -22.74 -26.90 -1.49
C ALA A 124 -23.38 -26.85 -2.89
N LYS A 125 -22.85 -26.02 -3.78
CA LYS A 125 -23.22 -25.93 -5.21
C LYS A 125 -22.44 -26.89 -6.11
N ASN A 126 -21.49 -27.65 -5.56
CA ASN A 126 -20.47 -28.40 -6.32
C ASN A 126 -19.61 -27.49 -7.22
N ASP A 127 -19.36 -26.26 -6.77
CA ASP A 127 -18.47 -25.31 -7.42
C ASP A 127 -17.08 -25.34 -6.76
N SER A 128 -16.11 -24.71 -7.40
CA SER A 128 -14.77 -24.49 -6.88
C SER A 128 -14.67 -23.16 -6.12
N THR A 129 -13.73 -23.09 -5.19
CA THR A 129 -13.29 -21.85 -4.56
C THR A 129 -11.93 -21.50 -5.14
N ASP A 130 -11.75 -20.25 -5.57
CA ASP A 130 -10.46 -19.79 -6.08
C ASP A 130 -9.48 -19.56 -4.92
N ASN A 131 -8.36 -20.28 -4.97
CA ASN A 131 -7.32 -20.22 -3.94
C ASN A 131 -6.47 -18.96 -3.96
N HIS A 132 -6.58 -18.14 -4.99
CA HIS A 132 -5.96 -16.83 -5.00
C HIS A 132 -6.68 -15.86 -4.04
N TYR A 133 -8.01 -15.97 -3.89
CA TYR A 133 -8.81 -15.02 -3.11
C TYR A 133 -9.17 -15.52 -1.70
N ASN A 134 -9.21 -16.83 -1.51
CA ASN A 134 -9.61 -17.46 -0.27
C ASN A 134 -8.48 -18.33 0.28
N GLY A 135 -7.71 -17.82 1.24
CA GLY A 135 -6.51 -18.52 1.73
C GLY A 135 -6.82 -19.81 2.50
N LEU A 136 -8.03 -19.95 3.05
CA LEU A 136 -8.42 -21.12 3.85
C LEU A 136 -8.47 -22.40 3.01
N ILE A 137 -8.74 -22.30 1.71
CA ILE A 137 -8.84 -23.46 0.80
C ILE A 137 -7.52 -24.24 0.67
N ASN A 138 -6.39 -23.60 0.96
CA ASN A 138 -5.07 -24.22 0.88
C ASN A 138 -4.83 -25.20 2.04
N SER A 139 -5.62 -25.13 3.11
CA SER A 139 -5.61 -26.11 4.20
C SER A 139 -6.57 -27.26 3.90
N SER A 140 -6.03 -28.48 3.82
CA SER A 140 -6.85 -29.70 3.65
C SER A 140 -7.88 -29.85 4.76
N ALA A 141 -7.49 -29.58 6.02
CA ALA A 141 -8.37 -29.70 7.18
C ALA A 141 -9.52 -28.70 7.14
N ALA A 142 -9.25 -27.43 6.80
CA ALA A 142 -10.30 -26.42 6.66
C ALA A 142 -11.22 -26.74 5.49
N ARG A 143 -10.66 -27.21 4.37
CA ARG A 143 -11.42 -27.64 3.19
C ARG A 143 -12.35 -28.82 3.49
N GLU A 144 -11.85 -29.87 4.12
CA GLU A 144 -12.65 -31.04 4.51
C GLU A 144 -13.78 -30.63 5.48
N TYR A 145 -13.48 -29.73 6.42
CA TYR A 145 -14.51 -29.21 7.32
C TYR A 145 -15.58 -28.39 6.59
N ALA A 146 -15.19 -27.51 5.67
CA ALA A 146 -16.14 -26.77 4.84
C ALA A 146 -17.01 -27.70 3.99
N ILE A 147 -16.46 -28.80 3.44
CA ILE A 147 -17.23 -29.83 2.72
C ILE A 147 -18.24 -30.52 3.65
N GLU A 148 -17.86 -30.85 4.88
CA GLU A 148 -18.76 -31.43 5.87
C GLU A 148 -19.97 -30.51 6.13
N VAL A 149 -19.73 -29.22 6.35
CA VAL A 149 -20.79 -28.22 6.56
C VAL A 149 -21.61 -28.01 5.28
N ALA A 150 -20.97 -27.98 4.11
CA ALA A 150 -21.63 -27.87 2.81
C ALA A 150 -22.63 -29.01 2.57
N ASN A 151 -22.26 -30.24 2.93
CA ASN A 151 -23.15 -31.39 2.83
C ASN A 151 -24.39 -31.27 3.72
N LYS A 152 -24.28 -30.65 4.90
CA LYS A 152 -25.43 -30.38 5.80
C LYS A 152 -26.42 -29.39 5.19
N ILE A 153 -25.94 -28.39 4.45
CA ILE A 153 -26.81 -27.36 3.83
C ILE A 153 -27.29 -27.73 2.41
N LYS A 154 -26.68 -28.73 1.77
CA LYS A 154 -26.95 -29.11 0.37
C LYS A 154 -28.42 -29.40 0.10
N THR A 155 -29.09 -30.13 1.00
CA THR A 155 -30.52 -30.44 0.87
C THR A 155 -31.41 -29.19 0.95
N LEU A 156 -31.06 -28.23 1.81
CA LEU A 156 -31.79 -26.96 1.91
C LEU A 156 -31.62 -26.12 0.64
N ARG A 157 -30.39 -26.03 0.09
CA ARG A 157 -30.13 -25.35 -1.18
C ARG A 157 -30.88 -25.98 -2.35
N GLN A 158 -30.85 -27.30 -2.48
CA GLN A 158 -31.61 -28.00 -3.52
C GLN A 158 -33.12 -27.75 -3.41
N ARG A 159 -33.66 -27.69 -2.18
CA ARG A 159 -35.06 -27.33 -1.95
C ARG A 159 -35.34 -25.87 -2.38
N MET A 160 -34.48 -24.94 -2.01
CA MET A 160 -34.56 -23.52 -2.38
C MET A 160 -34.54 -23.33 -3.91
N GLU A 161 -33.65 -24.01 -4.62
CA GLU A 161 -33.52 -23.94 -6.08
C GLU A 161 -34.75 -24.50 -6.80
N ARG A 162 -35.30 -25.63 -6.31
CA ARG A 162 -36.55 -26.18 -6.84
C ARG A 162 -37.69 -25.21 -6.61
N LEU A 163 -37.83 -24.68 -5.40
CA LEU A 163 -38.90 -23.75 -5.08
C LEU A 163 -38.77 -22.46 -5.89
N SER A 164 -37.56 -21.95 -6.11
CA SER A 164 -37.34 -20.74 -6.92
C SER A 164 -37.78 -20.89 -8.37
N ARG A 165 -37.79 -22.12 -8.92
CA ARG A 165 -38.34 -22.42 -10.25
C ARG A 165 -39.87 -22.45 -10.26
N TRP A 166 -40.50 -22.98 -9.21
CA TRP A 166 -41.96 -23.06 -9.06
C TRP A 166 -42.60 -21.75 -8.57
N TYR A 167 -41.80 -20.92 -7.90
CA TYR A 167 -42.18 -19.66 -7.30
C TYR A 167 -41.14 -18.58 -7.70
N PRO A 168 -41.11 -18.17 -8.97
CA PRO A 168 -40.13 -17.21 -9.51
C PRO A 168 -40.45 -15.77 -9.10
N GLU A 169 -39.53 -14.83 -9.31
CA GLU A 169 -39.83 -13.39 -9.12
C GLU A 169 -40.82 -12.87 -10.16
N ASN A 170 -41.62 -11.87 -9.78
CA ASN A 170 -42.53 -11.17 -10.68
C ASN A 170 -42.05 -9.74 -10.88
N VAL A 171 -41.54 -9.43 -12.08
CA VAL A 171 -40.98 -8.11 -12.41
C VAL A 171 -41.98 -6.96 -12.23
N GLN A 172 -43.28 -7.24 -12.36
CA GLN A 172 -44.34 -6.22 -12.29
C GLN A 172 -44.98 -6.08 -10.88
N ASP A 173 -44.66 -6.97 -9.94
CA ASP A 173 -45.27 -6.97 -8.60
C ASP A 173 -44.21 -6.93 -7.49
N LYS A 174 -43.91 -5.71 -7.05
CA LYS A 174 -42.98 -5.45 -5.95
C LYS A 174 -43.45 -6.08 -4.64
N ARG A 175 -44.76 -6.05 -4.35
CA ARG A 175 -45.31 -6.58 -3.08
C ARG A 175 -45.17 -8.10 -3.03
N TYR A 176 -45.45 -8.78 -4.14
CA TYR A 176 -45.19 -10.21 -4.28
C TYR A 176 -43.71 -10.53 -4.04
N ASN A 177 -42.78 -9.79 -4.67
CA ASN A 177 -41.34 -10.02 -4.49
C ASN A 177 -40.89 -9.78 -3.04
N ASP A 178 -41.46 -8.79 -2.34
CA ASP A 178 -41.14 -8.54 -0.92
C ASP A 178 -41.62 -9.65 0.00
N VAL A 179 -42.79 -10.24 -0.26
CA VAL A 179 -43.29 -11.39 0.48
C VAL A 179 -42.46 -12.63 0.17
N ARG A 180 -42.16 -12.86 -1.11
CA ARG A 180 -41.31 -13.95 -1.58
C ARG A 180 -39.92 -13.89 -0.95
N ARG A 181 -39.25 -12.73 -0.98
CA ARG A 181 -37.91 -12.57 -0.38
C ARG A 181 -37.91 -12.88 1.10
N ARG A 182 -38.90 -12.38 1.86
CA ARG A 182 -39.06 -12.73 3.29
C ARG A 182 -39.26 -14.22 3.50
N TYR A 183 -40.09 -14.86 2.67
CA TYR A 183 -40.28 -16.31 2.73
C TYR A 183 -38.98 -17.08 2.44
N MET A 184 -38.26 -16.72 1.36
CA MET A 184 -37.01 -17.36 0.98
C MET A 184 -35.94 -17.20 2.06
N PHE A 185 -35.83 -15.99 2.62
CA PHE A 185 -34.91 -15.70 3.70
C PHE A 185 -35.21 -16.56 4.93
N ASN A 186 -36.44 -16.54 5.45
CA ASN A 186 -36.81 -17.24 6.68
C ASN A 186 -36.72 -18.77 6.57
N ASN A 187 -36.99 -19.35 5.39
CA ASN A 187 -37.05 -20.80 5.21
C ASN A 187 -35.74 -21.41 4.68
N PHE A 188 -34.86 -20.61 4.08
CA PHE A 188 -33.63 -21.11 3.47
C PHE A 188 -32.40 -20.31 3.89
N ASP A 189 -32.34 -19.01 3.58
CA ASP A 189 -31.10 -18.25 3.80
C ASP A 189 -30.73 -18.18 5.29
N GLU A 190 -31.69 -17.87 6.16
CA GLU A 190 -31.48 -17.80 7.61
C GLU A 190 -31.08 -19.16 8.22
N PRO A 191 -31.78 -20.28 7.97
CA PRO A 191 -31.31 -21.60 8.41
C PRO A 191 -29.92 -21.99 7.89
N ILE A 192 -29.62 -21.68 6.62
CA ILE A 192 -28.31 -21.96 6.03
C ILE A 192 -27.23 -21.13 6.73
N ASN A 193 -27.43 -19.82 6.88
CA ASN A 193 -26.48 -18.91 7.52
C ASN A 193 -26.25 -19.29 8.99
N ARG A 194 -27.30 -19.72 9.70
CA ARG A 194 -27.20 -20.23 11.06
C ARG A 194 -26.31 -21.47 11.16
N LEU A 195 -26.49 -22.45 10.27
CA LEU A 195 -25.67 -23.67 10.25
C LEU A 195 -24.19 -23.35 10.00
N ILE A 196 -23.90 -22.40 9.10
CA ILE A 196 -22.52 -21.95 8.83
C ILE A 196 -21.94 -21.24 10.04
N LEU A 197 -22.69 -20.33 10.65
CA LEU A 197 -22.27 -19.57 11.84
C LEU A 197 -21.99 -20.49 13.02
N GLU A 198 -22.87 -21.46 13.30
CA GLU A 198 -22.71 -22.42 14.39
C GLU A 198 -21.50 -23.31 14.16
N ALA A 199 -21.28 -23.79 12.93
CA ALA A 199 -20.10 -24.56 12.58
C ALA A 199 -18.81 -23.73 12.75
N PHE A 200 -18.79 -22.50 12.24
CA PHE A 200 -17.65 -21.60 12.42
C PHE A 200 -17.34 -21.39 13.91
N LYS A 201 -18.36 -21.08 14.72
CA LYS A 201 -18.18 -20.87 16.16
C LYS A 201 -17.66 -22.13 16.87
N ALA A 202 -18.16 -23.30 16.50
CA ALA A 202 -17.76 -24.58 17.10
C ALA A 202 -16.32 -24.96 16.78
N ASP A 203 -15.81 -24.61 15.59
CA ASP A 203 -14.42 -24.83 15.24
C ASP A 203 -13.48 -23.80 15.86
N VAL A 204 -13.86 -22.51 15.83
CA VAL A 204 -12.97 -21.38 16.16
C VAL A 204 -12.90 -21.09 17.66
N TYR A 205 -14.02 -21.10 18.38
CA TYR A 205 -14.06 -20.62 19.76
C TYR A 205 -14.21 -21.73 20.79
N LEU A 206 -13.46 -21.60 21.88
CA LEU A 206 -13.66 -22.34 23.12
C LEU A 206 -14.21 -21.36 24.16
N LYS A 207 -15.41 -21.64 24.66
CA LYS A 207 -15.96 -20.90 25.80
C LYS A 207 -15.49 -21.56 27.09
N THR A 208 -14.68 -20.85 27.86
CA THR A 208 -14.31 -21.23 29.24
C THR A 208 -15.20 -20.49 30.24
N GLU A 209 -15.12 -20.85 31.52
CA GLU A 209 -15.88 -20.16 32.58
C GLU A 209 -15.50 -18.66 32.69
N SER A 210 -14.27 -18.29 32.32
CA SER A 210 -13.72 -16.95 32.51
C SER A 210 -13.52 -16.15 31.22
N ALA A 211 -13.46 -16.78 30.04
CA ALA A 211 -13.17 -16.10 28.77
C ALA A 211 -13.59 -16.90 27.53
N ILE A 212 -13.75 -16.19 26.41
CA ILE A 212 -13.75 -16.79 25.06
C ILE A 212 -12.29 -16.84 24.58
N GLN A 213 -11.85 -18.00 24.14
CA GLN A 213 -10.50 -18.22 23.59
C GLN A 213 -10.60 -18.84 22.19
N LEU A 214 -9.54 -18.72 21.38
CA LEU A 214 -9.44 -19.51 20.15
C LEU A 214 -9.09 -20.95 20.50
N LYS A 215 -9.73 -21.90 19.83
CA LYS A 215 -9.39 -23.33 19.96
C LYS A 215 -8.01 -23.61 19.39
N SER A 216 -7.20 -24.36 20.14
CA SER A 216 -5.84 -24.73 19.72
C SER A 216 -5.79 -25.75 18.59
N ASP A 217 -6.91 -26.48 18.37
CA ASP A 217 -7.10 -27.46 17.31
C ASP A 217 -8.08 -26.96 16.22
N SER A 218 -8.33 -25.65 16.16
CA SER A 218 -9.22 -25.05 15.16
C SER A 218 -8.61 -25.17 13.77
N ARG A 219 -9.33 -25.85 12.89
CA ARG A 219 -8.94 -26.05 11.49
C ARG A 219 -8.94 -24.73 10.73
N ILE A 220 -9.86 -23.83 11.08
CA ILE A 220 -10.00 -22.50 10.46
C ILE A 220 -8.89 -21.57 10.94
N VAL A 221 -8.64 -21.49 12.26
CA VAL A 221 -7.60 -20.60 12.81
C VAL A 221 -6.21 -21.01 12.33
N ASP A 222 -5.94 -22.31 12.23
CA ASP A 222 -4.68 -22.82 11.69
C ASP A 222 -4.52 -22.47 10.21
N ALA A 223 -5.59 -22.61 9.42
CA ALA A 223 -5.57 -22.30 7.99
C ALA A 223 -5.31 -20.80 7.70
N MET A 224 -5.61 -19.90 8.63
CA MET A 224 -5.30 -18.47 8.48
C MET A 224 -3.79 -18.20 8.35
N GLN A 225 -2.92 -19.14 8.78
CA GLN A 225 -1.46 -18.99 8.63
C GLN A 225 -0.99 -18.95 7.17
N ASP A 226 -1.82 -19.36 6.20
CA ASP A 226 -1.51 -19.33 4.77
C ASP A 226 -0.99 -17.95 4.31
N ILE A 227 -1.50 -16.84 4.88
CA ILE A 227 -1.03 -15.49 4.53
C ILE A 227 0.47 -15.28 4.78
N THR A 228 1.04 -16.02 5.74
CA THR A 228 2.47 -15.97 6.12
C THR A 228 3.38 -16.74 5.17
N VAL A 229 2.82 -17.57 4.28
CA VAL A 229 3.58 -18.38 3.33
C VAL A 229 4.24 -17.47 2.30
N ASN A 230 5.57 -17.60 2.17
CA ASN A 230 6.32 -16.86 1.17
C ASN A 230 5.84 -17.23 -0.24
N TYR A 231 5.78 -16.25 -1.14
CA TYR A 231 5.29 -16.40 -2.52
C TYR A 231 3.80 -16.73 -2.68
N ARG A 232 3.00 -16.78 -1.59
CA ARG A 232 1.54 -16.74 -1.69
C ARG A 232 1.12 -15.39 -2.29
N TRP A 233 0.35 -15.42 -3.37
CA TRP A 233 -0.10 -14.20 -4.03
C TRP A 233 -0.93 -13.35 -3.07
N GLY A 234 -0.61 -12.05 -3.02
CA GLY A 234 -1.38 -11.09 -2.24
C GLY A 234 -2.60 -10.61 -3.03
N THR A 235 -3.71 -10.47 -2.33
CA THR A 235 -5.01 -10.03 -2.86
C THR A 235 -5.24 -8.55 -2.60
N HIS A 236 -6.27 -7.97 -3.24
CA HIS A 236 -6.77 -6.64 -2.87
C HIS A 236 -7.09 -6.54 -1.37
N ARG A 237 -7.72 -7.57 -0.78
CA ARG A 237 -8.06 -7.59 0.65
C ARG A 237 -6.82 -7.55 1.56
N ASP A 238 -5.75 -8.26 1.19
CA ASP A 238 -4.49 -8.21 1.95
C ASP A 238 -3.88 -6.79 1.92
N LEU A 239 -4.02 -6.09 0.79
CA LEU A 239 -3.55 -4.71 0.63
C LEU A 239 -4.44 -3.70 1.37
N ASP A 240 -5.75 -3.91 1.38
CA ASP A 240 -6.71 -3.11 2.16
C ASP A 240 -6.46 -3.25 3.66
N ASP A 241 -6.19 -4.48 4.14
CA ASP A 241 -5.81 -4.71 5.54
C ASP A 241 -4.55 -3.92 5.89
N LEU A 242 -3.51 -3.97 5.06
CA LEU A 242 -2.29 -3.18 5.29
C LEU A 242 -2.58 -1.67 5.26
N ALA A 243 -3.37 -1.19 4.30
CA ALA A 243 -3.73 0.21 4.19
C ALA A 243 -4.45 0.70 5.46
N ASN A 244 -5.40 -0.09 5.96
CA ASN A 244 -6.13 0.21 7.19
C ASN A 244 -5.22 0.18 8.42
N ILE A 245 -4.41 -0.88 8.56
CA ILE A 245 -3.47 -1.05 9.67
C ILE A 245 -2.48 0.12 9.74
N PHE A 246 -1.95 0.55 8.60
CA PHE A 246 -0.97 1.64 8.53
C PHE A 246 -1.59 3.04 8.40
N GLU A 247 -2.92 3.15 8.30
CA GLU A 247 -3.65 4.40 8.06
C GLU A 247 -3.16 5.13 6.79
N ILE A 248 -3.05 4.38 5.71
CA ILE A 248 -2.66 4.84 4.38
C ILE A 248 -3.88 4.83 3.48
N ASN A 249 -4.05 5.87 2.67
CA ASN A 249 -5.02 5.85 1.58
C ASN A 249 -4.49 4.96 0.45
N LEU A 250 -5.13 3.82 0.22
CA LEU A 250 -4.79 2.93 -0.89
C LEU A 250 -5.65 3.25 -2.11
N ASN A 251 -4.99 3.54 -3.22
CA ASN A 251 -5.61 3.70 -4.53
C ASN A 251 -5.15 2.57 -5.43
N THR A 252 -6.07 1.89 -6.10
CA THR A 252 -5.72 0.83 -7.05
C THR A 252 -6.21 1.17 -8.45
N MET A 253 -5.35 0.96 -9.44
CA MET A 253 -5.65 1.14 -10.87
C MET A 253 -5.62 -0.22 -11.57
N ASN A 254 -6.65 -0.53 -12.35
CA ASN A 254 -6.69 -1.73 -13.19
C ASN A 254 -6.42 -1.37 -14.65
N TYR A 255 -5.37 -1.93 -15.23
CA TYR A 255 -5.11 -1.83 -16.66
C TYR A 255 -6.00 -2.85 -17.39
N GLY A 256 -7.02 -2.38 -18.11
CA GLY A 256 -7.94 -3.23 -18.89
C GLY A 256 -9.36 -2.70 -18.96
N ASP A 257 -9.86 -2.13 -17.86
CA ASP A 257 -11.21 -1.55 -17.74
C ASP A 257 -11.09 -0.09 -17.25
N ASN A 258 -11.07 0.86 -18.18
CA ASN A 258 -11.27 2.30 -17.94
C ASN A 258 -10.65 2.90 -16.66
N ASN A 259 -9.35 2.74 -16.37
CA ASN A 259 -8.60 3.47 -15.33
C ASN A 259 -9.41 3.91 -14.09
N TYR A 260 -10.24 3.04 -13.52
CA TYR A 260 -11.02 3.39 -12.34
C TYR A 260 -10.11 3.28 -11.11
N LEU A 261 -10.04 4.37 -10.34
CA LEU A 261 -9.49 4.35 -8.99
C LEU A 261 -10.44 3.55 -8.12
N TYR A 262 -10.07 2.31 -7.82
CA TYR A 262 -10.72 1.52 -6.77
C TYR A 262 -10.10 1.93 -5.42
N GLY A 263 -10.94 2.50 -4.55
CA GLY A 263 -10.58 2.94 -3.20
C GLY A 263 -11.70 3.75 -2.56
N SER A 264 -11.79 3.73 -1.23
CA SER A 264 -12.60 4.69 -0.48
C SER A 264 -12.07 6.11 -0.69
N ALA A 265 -12.94 7.13 -0.57
CA ALA A 265 -12.52 8.52 -0.68
C ALA A 265 -11.31 8.79 0.25
N ASN A 266 -10.24 9.38 -0.31
CA ASN A 266 -9.02 9.66 0.44
C ASN A 266 -9.35 10.45 1.70
N ILE A 267 -8.92 9.92 2.85
CA ILE A 267 -9.06 10.62 4.12
C ILE A 267 -7.99 11.71 4.18
N ALA A 268 -8.40 12.93 4.52
CA ALA A 268 -7.50 14.06 4.63
C ALA A 268 -6.36 13.77 5.63
N ASN A 269 -5.17 14.30 5.33
CA ASN A 269 -3.96 14.14 6.14
C ASN A 269 -3.41 12.70 6.28
N ARG A 270 -3.95 11.72 5.55
CA ARG A 270 -3.32 10.39 5.42
C ARG A 270 -2.39 10.34 4.19
N PRO A 271 -1.21 9.72 4.31
CA PRO A 271 -0.37 9.48 3.14
C PRO A 271 -1.09 8.55 2.17
N SER A 272 -0.76 8.62 0.89
CA SER A 272 -1.45 7.85 -0.16
C SER A 272 -0.46 7.00 -0.93
N ILE A 273 -0.86 5.76 -1.23
CA ILE A 273 -0.15 4.87 -2.15
C ILE A 273 -1.08 4.59 -3.33
N THR A 274 -0.51 4.57 -4.53
CA THR A 274 -1.22 4.13 -5.73
C THR A 274 -0.55 2.88 -6.28
N LEU A 275 -1.30 1.79 -6.40
CA LEU A 275 -0.84 0.53 -6.98
C LEU A 275 -1.53 0.28 -8.31
N ASN A 276 -0.86 -0.43 -9.23
CA ASN A 276 -1.52 -0.98 -10.42
C ASN A 276 -1.63 -2.48 -10.29
N ASN A 277 -2.79 -3.01 -10.66
CA ASN A 277 -2.96 -4.42 -10.93
C ASN A 277 -2.97 -4.63 -12.46
N ARG A 278 -2.02 -5.44 -12.94
CA ARG A 278 -1.87 -5.80 -14.34
C ARG A 278 -2.51 -7.16 -14.58
N ASN A 279 -3.74 -7.17 -15.09
CA ASN A 279 -4.49 -8.37 -15.49
C ASN A 279 -4.55 -9.47 -14.42
N ASN A 280 -4.68 -9.10 -13.14
CA ASN A 280 -4.65 -10.02 -11.98
C ASN A 280 -3.40 -10.91 -11.85
N GLY A 281 -2.36 -10.66 -12.64
CA GLY A 281 -1.12 -11.48 -12.65
C GLY A 281 0.07 -10.77 -12.03
N HIS A 282 0.04 -9.45 -11.89
CA HIS A 282 1.16 -8.68 -11.37
C HIS A 282 0.73 -7.35 -10.75
N TRP A 283 1.46 -6.93 -9.73
CA TRP A 283 1.22 -5.68 -9.01
C TRP A 283 2.43 -4.77 -9.13
N THR A 284 2.22 -3.48 -9.33
CA THR A 284 3.28 -2.46 -9.38
C THR A 284 2.87 -1.21 -8.59
N THR A 285 3.78 -0.26 -8.41
CA THR A 285 3.52 0.98 -7.67
C THR A 285 3.63 2.19 -8.59
N ASN A 286 2.69 3.12 -8.50
CA ASN A 286 2.81 4.42 -9.13
C ASN A 286 3.36 5.42 -8.12
N LEU A 287 4.60 5.84 -8.34
CA LEU A 287 5.20 6.94 -7.60
C LEU A 287 5.12 8.22 -8.41
N THR A 288 4.93 9.33 -7.70
CA THR A 288 4.83 10.64 -8.32
C THR A 288 6.20 11.34 -8.30
N PHE A 289 6.60 11.85 -9.46
CA PHE A 289 7.83 12.60 -9.67
C PHE A 289 7.54 13.90 -10.42
N LEU A 290 8.49 14.84 -10.45
CA LEU A 290 8.44 15.97 -11.38
C LEU A 290 9.45 15.71 -12.50
N GLY A 291 9.01 15.65 -13.76
CA GLY A 291 9.93 15.28 -14.86
C GLY A 291 9.71 15.94 -16.22
N HIS A 292 8.79 16.90 -16.34
CA HIS A 292 8.67 17.69 -17.57
C HIS A 292 8.70 19.18 -17.25
N PHE A 293 9.81 19.82 -17.58
CA PHE A 293 9.91 21.27 -17.71
C PHE A 293 10.01 21.58 -19.20
N LYS A 294 9.25 22.57 -19.69
CA LYS A 294 9.19 22.91 -21.13
C LYS A 294 10.61 23.02 -21.71
N GLY A 295 11.00 22.03 -22.52
CA GLY A 295 12.20 22.07 -23.37
C GLY A 295 13.30 21.03 -23.12
N GLN A 296 13.31 20.23 -22.02
CA GLN A 296 14.23 19.08 -21.85
C GLN A 296 13.61 18.01 -20.92
N GLN A 297 13.86 16.73 -21.24
CA GLN A 297 13.49 15.56 -20.44
C GLN A 297 14.42 15.45 -19.21
N TYR A 298 13.95 15.89 -18.04
CA TYR A 298 14.65 15.69 -16.76
C TYR A 298 14.19 14.42 -16.03
N ASP A 299 13.19 13.72 -16.57
CA ASP A 299 12.71 12.41 -16.15
C ASP A 299 13.83 11.37 -16.00
N VAL A 300 14.89 11.44 -16.81
CA VAL A 300 16.07 10.56 -16.71
C VAL A 300 16.80 10.69 -15.36
N PHE A 301 16.69 11.84 -14.67
CA PHE A 301 17.33 12.06 -13.38
C PHE A 301 16.47 11.64 -12.18
N THR A 302 15.17 11.43 -12.38
CA THR A 302 14.25 11.06 -11.30
C THR A 302 14.33 9.56 -11.00
N LYS A 303 15.35 9.19 -10.22
CA LYS A 303 15.54 7.83 -9.69
C LYS A 303 14.96 7.67 -8.28
N ASN A 304 14.88 8.76 -7.53
CA ASN A 304 14.33 8.82 -6.18
C ASN A 304 13.11 9.76 -6.15
N SER A 305 12.12 9.42 -5.32
CA SER A 305 10.96 10.29 -5.08
C SER A 305 11.38 11.57 -4.34
N ILE A 306 12.31 11.44 -3.39
CA ILE A 306 13.00 12.53 -2.71
C ILE A 306 14.16 13.04 -3.56
N LEU A 307 14.26 14.37 -3.68
CA LEU A 307 15.41 15.04 -4.28
C LEU A 307 16.69 14.72 -3.52
N THR A 308 17.75 14.29 -4.23
CA THR A 308 19.05 13.93 -3.64
C THR A 308 20.16 14.89 -4.07
N LYS A 309 21.28 14.92 -3.32
CA LYS A 309 22.49 15.66 -3.73
C LYS A 309 23.02 15.20 -5.09
N ASP A 310 23.00 13.90 -5.36
CA ASP A 310 23.45 13.34 -6.63
C ASP A 310 22.55 13.77 -7.80
N GLU A 311 21.23 13.85 -7.59
CA GLU A 311 20.29 14.40 -8.58
C GLU A 311 20.63 15.86 -8.90
N ILE A 312 20.79 16.72 -7.88
CA ILE A 312 21.18 18.14 -8.04
C ILE A 312 22.51 18.24 -8.80
N LYS A 313 23.52 17.49 -8.36
CA LYS A 313 24.84 17.43 -8.99
C LYS A 313 24.76 17.05 -10.46
N ASN A 314 24.03 15.98 -10.79
CA ASN A 314 23.91 15.50 -12.17
C ASN A 314 23.20 16.53 -13.06
N ILE A 315 22.14 17.17 -12.57
CA ILE A 315 21.46 18.25 -13.27
C ILE A 315 22.42 19.42 -13.56
N LEU A 316 23.19 19.85 -12.55
CA LEU A 316 24.16 20.94 -12.70
C LEU A 316 25.34 20.56 -13.58
N LEU A 317 25.79 19.31 -13.56
CA LEU A 317 26.84 18.82 -14.45
C LEU A 317 26.44 18.97 -15.92
N THR A 318 25.17 18.82 -16.28
CA THR A 318 24.72 19.09 -17.67
C THR A 318 24.85 20.56 -18.09
N TYR A 319 25.03 21.49 -17.15
CA TYR A 319 25.31 22.90 -17.43
C TYR A 319 26.83 23.16 -17.55
N THR A 320 27.63 22.49 -16.72
CA THR A 320 29.08 22.72 -16.65
C THR A 320 29.89 21.85 -17.63
N SER A 321 29.33 20.74 -18.10
CA SER A 321 30.00 19.75 -18.95
C SER A 321 29.36 19.61 -20.34
N GLY A 322 30.14 19.07 -21.29
CA GLY A 322 29.73 18.84 -22.68
C GLY A 322 30.28 19.87 -23.68
N TRP A 323 30.21 19.56 -24.96
CA TRP A 323 30.84 20.37 -26.00
C TRP A 323 30.35 21.84 -25.99
N LYS A 324 29.04 22.05 -25.72
CA LYS A 324 28.42 23.38 -25.60
C LYS A 324 28.87 24.19 -24.37
N SER A 325 29.54 23.60 -23.37
CA SER A 325 30.13 24.38 -22.28
C SER A 325 31.56 24.83 -22.60
N LEU A 326 32.22 24.16 -23.55
CA LEU A 326 33.57 24.50 -24.03
C LEU A 326 33.56 25.67 -25.05
N ILE A 327 32.48 25.78 -25.83
CA ILE A 327 32.38 26.73 -26.96
C ILE A 327 31.44 27.91 -26.71
N THR A 328 30.78 28.00 -25.55
CA THR A 328 29.82 29.09 -25.27
C THR A 328 30.06 29.65 -23.87
N PRO A 329 30.21 30.98 -23.71
CA PRO A 329 30.31 31.62 -22.39
C PRO A 329 29.11 31.28 -21.50
N ARG A 330 29.37 30.92 -20.25
CA ARG A 330 28.35 30.52 -19.26
C ARG A 330 28.37 31.47 -18.07
N HIS A 331 27.40 32.40 -18.02
CA HIS A 331 27.33 33.44 -16.99
C HIS A 331 27.21 32.93 -15.54
N HIS A 332 26.67 31.72 -15.33
CA HIS A 332 26.47 31.14 -13.99
C HIS A 332 27.39 29.93 -13.73
N LEU A 333 28.50 29.79 -14.49
CA LEU A 333 29.39 28.63 -14.41
C LEU A 333 30.02 28.46 -13.02
N GLN A 334 30.47 29.57 -12.43
CA GLN A 334 31.13 29.56 -11.14
C GLN A 334 30.17 29.07 -10.04
N LYS A 335 28.95 29.63 -10.00
CA LYS A 335 27.91 29.20 -9.05
C LYS A 335 27.54 27.73 -9.23
N ALA A 336 27.43 27.25 -10.48
CA ALA A 336 27.17 25.84 -10.76
C ALA A 336 28.27 24.92 -10.20
N LYS A 337 29.55 25.29 -10.35
CA LYS A 337 30.69 24.54 -9.81
C LYS A 337 30.70 24.54 -8.28
N GLU A 338 30.39 25.67 -7.65
CA GLU A 338 30.25 25.79 -6.19
C GLU A 338 29.17 24.85 -5.65
N LEU A 339 27.99 24.83 -6.28
CA LEU A 339 26.89 23.94 -5.91
C LEU A 339 27.22 22.45 -6.16
N ILE A 340 27.99 22.13 -7.21
CA ILE A 340 28.49 20.76 -7.41
C ILE A 340 29.46 20.36 -6.30
N LYS A 341 30.35 21.27 -5.87
CA LYS A 341 31.26 21.04 -4.74
C LYS A 341 30.47 20.82 -3.44
N ALA A 342 29.43 21.63 -3.21
CA ALA A 342 28.50 21.48 -2.11
C ALA A 342 27.83 20.09 -2.08
N CYS A 343 27.38 19.59 -3.24
CA CYS A 343 26.78 18.26 -3.35
C CYS A 343 27.76 17.12 -3.01
N ASN A 344 29.06 17.31 -3.21
CA ASN A 344 30.08 16.32 -2.86
C ASN A 344 30.54 16.43 -1.39
N SER A 345 30.21 17.53 -0.70
CA SER A 345 30.59 17.72 0.71
C SER A 345 29.68 16.92 1.64
N GLY A 346 30.26 16.30 2.66
CA GLY A 346 29.52 15.69 3.76
C GLY A 346 28.92 16.73 4.73
N GLU A 347 29.44 17.95 4.73
CA GLU A 347 29.10 18.99 5.74
C GLU A 347 27.79 19.72 5.43
N GLN A 348 27.49 19.97 4.15
CA GLN A 348 26.28 20.70 3.76
C GLN A 348 25.11 19.76 3.56
N THR A 349 23.94 20.06 4.12
CA THR A 349 22.73 19.25 3.89
C THR A 349 22.11 19.55 2.52
N ILE A 350 21.14 18.74 2.09
CA ILE A 350 20.34 19.07 0.88
C ILE A 350 19.59 20.39 1.08
N LEU A 351 19.04 20.62 2.28
CA LEU A 351 18.31 21.85 2.59
C LEU A 351 19.22 23.09 2.51
N ASP A 352 20.48 23.00 2.94
CA ASP A 352 21.46 24.09 2.78
C ASP A 352 21.70 24.42 1.31
N ILE A 353 21.81 23.40 0.47
CA ILE A 353 22.01 23.56 -0.98
C ILE A 353 20.75 24.19 -1.62
N ILE A 354 19.56 23.76 -1.22
CA ILE A 354 18.28 24.33 -1.70
C ILE A 354 18.13 25.79 -1.28
N ARG A 355 18.45 26.13 -0.03
CA ARG A 355 18.45 27.52 0.44
C ARG A 355 19.39 28.39 -0.40
N THR A 356 20.63 27.94 -0.60
CA THR A 356 21.62 28.64 -1.43
C THR A 356 21.14 28.84 -2.87
N LEU A 357 20.44 27.84 -3.43
CA LEU A 357 19.82 27.93 -4.76
C LEU A 357 18.67 28.94 -4.78
N ASN A 358 17.82 28.96 -3.75
CA ASN A 358 16.68 29.84 -3.66
C ASN A 358 17.10 31.31 -3.48
N GLU A 359 18.08 31.59 -2.63
CA GLU A 359 18.68 32.93 -2.47
C GLU A 359 19.24 33.41 -3.81
N TYR A 360 20.07 32.58 -4.46
CA TYR A 360 20.63 32.92 -5.77
C TYR A 360 19.57 33.16 -6.85
N ARG A 361 18.39 32.52 -6.74
CA ARG A 361 17.26 32.75 -7.64
C ARG A 361 16.72 34.18 -7.55
N HIS A 362 16.65 34.71 -6.33
CA HIS A 362 16.04 36.01 -6.04
C HIS A 362 17.03 37.14 -6.31
N ASP A 363 18.31 36.94 -5.98
CA ASP A 363 19.34 37.99 -6.06
C ASP A 363 19.93 38.17 -7.47
N THR A 364 19.56 37.32 -8.42
CA THR A 364 20.15 37.30 -9.77
C THR A 364 19.10 37.56 -10.83
N GLU A 365 19.35 38.56 -11.69
CA GLU A 365 18.58 38.71 -12.92
C GLU A 365 18.99 37.65 -13.94
N PHE A 366 18.01 36.88 -14.41
CA PHE A 366 18.21 35.85 -15.43
C PHE A 366 17.62 36.27 -16.77
N ALA A 367 18.37 36.06 -17.85
CA ALA A 367 17.82 36.13 -19.19
C ALA A 367 16.63 35.16 -19.35
N SER A 368 15.64 35.55 -20.16
CA SER A 368 14.40 34.78 -20.38
C SER A 368 14.64 33.35 -20.90
N ASN A 369 15.76 33.12 -21.58
CA ASN A 369 16.18 31.82 -22.10
C ASN A 369 17.29 31.14 -21.28
N SER A 370 17.59 31.62 -20.06
CA SER A 370 18.69 31.12 -19.24
C SER A 370 18.57 29.61 -18.97
N SER A 371 19.54 28.86 -19.49
CA SER A 371 19.60 27.40 -19.28
C SER A 371 19.93 27.01 -17.84
N PHE A 372 20.59 27.90 -17.09
CA PHE A 372 20.82 27.71 -15.66
C PHE A 372 19.53 27.90 -14.87
N LYS A 373 18.78 28.99 -15.14
CA LYS A 373 17.50 29.27 -14.49
C LYS A 373 16.52 28.09 -14.64
N LYS A 374 16.44 27.49 -15.83
CA LYS A 374 15.59 26.30 -16.06
C LYS A 374 15.94 25.12 -15.17
N ARG A 375 17.23 24.86 -14.92
CA ARG A 375 17.70 23.79 -14.03
C ARG A 375 17.38 24.12 -12.58
N LEU A 376 17.60 25.36 -12.21
CA LEU A 376 17.33 25.89 -10.88
C LEU A 376 15.83 25.82 -10.54
N ASP A 377 14.96 26.30 -11.42
CA ASP A 377 13.49 26.20 -11.26
C ASP A 377 13.04 24.73 -11.15
N TYR A 378 13.65 23.82 -11.93
CA TYR A 378 13.37 22.39 -11.82
C TYR A 378 13.79 21.81 -10.46
N ILE A 379 15.01 22.11 -10.01
CA ILE A 379 15.52 21.64 -8.71
C ILE A 379 14.64 22.16 -7.56
N LEU A 380 14.24 23.44 -7.60
CA LEU A 380 13.38 24.03 -6.57
C LEU A 380 11.97 23.44 -6.61
N ALA A 381 11.40 23.18 -7.79
CA ALA A 381 10.13 22.48 -7.89
C ALA A 381 10.22 21.06 -7.29
N ARG A 382 11.33 20.33 -7.57
CA ARG A 382 11.62 19.03 -6.96
C ARG A 382 11.75 19.10 -5.45
N ALA A 383 12.40 20.14 -4.92
CA ALA A 383 12.53 20.36 -3.48
C ALA A 383 11.15 20.62 -2.84
N ASN A 384 10.34 21.51 -3.43
CA ASN A 384 8.99 21.80 -2.95
C ASN A 384 8.13 20.53 -2.90
N TYR A 385 8.20 19.69 -3.93
CA TYR A 385 7.50 18.40 -3.93
C TYR A 385 8.05 17.43 -2.86
N SER A 386 9.38 17.28 -2.78
CA SER A 386 10.04 16.30 -1.90
C SER A 386 9.82 16.61 -0.41
N PHE A 387 9.80 17.90 -0.06
CA PHE A 387 9.82 18.36 1.33
C PHE A 387 8.54 19.12 1.72
N SER A 388 7.59 19.29 0.79
CA SER A 388 6.34 20.06 0.98
C SER A 388 6.60 21.48 1.52
N LEU A 389 7.62 22.16 0.98
CA LEU A 389 7.91 23.54 1.33
C LEU A 389 6.77 24.40 0.76
N GLY A 390 5.88 24.91 1.61
CA GLY A 390 4.91 25.92 1.20
C GLY A 390 5.63 27.16 0.68
N GLU A 391 4.98 27.98 -0.15
CA GLU A 391 5.55 29.27 -0.61
C GLU A 391 6.00 30.14 0.57
N GLN A 392 5.30 30.06 1.70
CA GLN A 392 5.65 30.74 2.95
C GLN A 392 6.89 30.12 3.62
N ALA A 393 7.04 28.80 3.66
CA ALA A 393 8.24 28.15 4.22
C ALA A 393 9.50 28.41 3.39
N MET A 394 9.38 28.66 2.08
CA MET A 394 10.49 29.06 1.20
C MET A 394 10.96 30.50 1.46
N ASN A 395 10.07 31.36 1.99
CA ASN A 395 10.35 32.75 2.34
C ASN A 395 10.72 32.88 3.84
N ASP A 396 10.05 32.17 4.75
CA ASP A 396 10.32 32.14 6.19
C ASP A 396 11.66 31.45 6.52
N PHE A 397 12.17 30.57 5.63
CA PHE A 397 13.54 30.05 5.72
C PHE A 397 14.62 31.11 5.44
N ALA A 398 14.27 32.19 4.73
CA ALA A 398 15.16 33.34 4.50
C ALA A 398 15.11 34.32 5.68
N ASP A 399 13.95 34.49 6.32
CA ASP A 399 13.75 35.51 7.38
C ASP A 399 14.32 35.11 8.75
N ASN A 400 14.55 33.83 9.02
CA ASN A 400 15.14 33.38 10.31
C ASN A 400 16.64 33.70 10.50
N ILE A 401 17.30 34.37 9.54
CA ILE A 401 18.68 34.86 9.69
C ILE A 401 18.75 36.38 9.86
N THR A 402 17.68 37.12 9.56
CA THR A 402 17.63 38.58 9.79
C THR A 402 17.30 38.93 11.25
N ALA A 403 17.01 37.94 12.10
CA ALA A 403 16.74 38.12 13.53
C ALA A 403 17.93 37.79 14.47
N GLN A 404 19.13 37.53 13.93
CA GLN A 404 20.36 37.32 14.72
C GLN A 404 21.59 38.07 14.17
N ILE A 405 21.37 39.24 13.56
CA ILE A 405 22.34 40.34 13.46
C ILE A 405 21.65 41.57 14.06
#